data_AF-E9AJV4-F1
#
_entry.id   AF-E9AJV4-F1
#
_cell.length_a   1.000
_cell.length_b   1.000
_cell.length_c   1.000
_cell.angle_alpha   90.00
_cell.angle_beta   90.00
_cell.angle_gamma   90.00
#
_symmetry.space_group_name_H-M   'P 1'
#
loop_
_entity.id
_entity.type
_entity.pdbx_description
1 polymer ?
#
loop_
_entity_poly.entity_id
_entity_poly.type
_entity_poly.pdbx_seq_one_letter_code
_entity_poly.pdbx_strand_id
1 'polypeptide(L)'
;MERCERHLITKKAPHLVERIQAFTESSATVELAAIRLGCDAAHIAKSLSFLLKKPMSKTEAKAHQKMVREVLAQQQQDGSGAAGGDRTSASPTTTTTAPDDANVVVIVAAGDAKVSAKKYKEKFACQPKMLRREEVEPYTGFPPGGVCPFGLNDDVRVYLDVSLKRFPYVYPAAGTTNTGIRVTVDELEQYASNVVEWVDLCEGWQPEEGAAPADGSSSRSSTIGVVQDAGIAAKRVENEVSKAEEAV
;
A
#
# COMPACT_ATOMS: atom_id res chain seq x y z
N MET A 1 5.14 -12.70 -7.10
CA MET A 1 4.47 -12.17 -8.31
C MET A 1 3.28 -13.04 -8.71
N GLU A 2 3.46 -14.32 -9.02
CA GLU A 2 2.39 -15.24 -9.51
C GLU A 2 1.09 -15.22 -8.68
N ARG A 3 1.17 -15.12 -7.35
CA ARG A 3 -0.02 -15.00 -6.48
C ARG A 3 -0.87 -13.77 -6.78
N CYS A 4 -0.23 -12.62 -7.02
CA CYS A 4 -0.90 -11.37 -7.38
C CYS A 4 -1.59 -11.52 -8.73
N GLU A 5 -0.87 -12.01 -9.74
CA GLU A 5 -1.39 -12.18 -11.10
C GLU A 5 -2.59 -13.12 -11.13
N ARG A 6 -2.46 -14.29 -10.51
CA ARG A 6 -3.54 -15.27 -10.41
C ARG A 6 -4.77 -14.66 -9.75
N HIS A 7 -4.60 -13.92 -8.66
CA HIS A 7 -5.72 -13.24 -7.98
C HIS A 7 -6.44 -12.26 -8.90
N LEU A 8 -5.70 -11.38 -9.58
CA LEU A 8 -6.28 -10.40 -10.51
C LEU A 8 -6.99 -11.07 -11.70
N ILE A 9 -6.40 -12.14 -12.25
CA ILE A 9 -7.02 -12.93 -13.31
C ILE A 9 -8.32 -13.59 -12.83
N THR A 10 -8.31 -14.24 -11.66
CA THR A 10 -9.51 -14.86 -11.07
C THR A 10 -10.60 -13.83 -10.80
N LYS A 11 -10.23 -12.59 -10.44
CA LYS A 11 -11.15 -11.46 -10.29
C LYS A 11 -11.59 -10.82 -11.61
N LYS A 12 -11.30 -11.44 -12.75
CA LYS A 12 -11.62 -10.96 -14.11
C LYS A 12 -11.01 -9.59 -14.42
N ALA A 13 -9.81 -9.31 -13.89
CA ALA A 13 -9.06 -8.07 -14.10
C ALA A 13 -7.67 -8.31 -14.74
N PRO A 14 -7.58 -9.01 -15.89
CA PRO A 14 -6.28 -9.26 -16.55
C PRO A 14 -5.59 -7.96 -16.98
N HIS A 15 -6.36 -6.91 -17.29
CA HIS A 15 -5.85 -5.58 -17.63
C HIS A 15 -5.02 -4.93 -16.51
N LEU A 16 -5.17 -5.37 -15.25
CA LEU A 16 -4.33 -4.92 -14.14
C LEU A 16 -2.98 -5.65 -14.11
N VAL A 17 -2.93 -6.90 -14.54
CA VAL A 17 -1.67 -7.66 -14.66
C VAL A 17 -0.73 -6.97 -15.66
N GLU A 18 -1.28 -6.47 -16.77
CA GLU A 18 -0.54 -5.71 -17.79
C GLU A 18 0.08 -4.41 -17.25
N ARG A 19 -0.38 -3.90 -16.09
CA ARG A 19 0.16 -2.70 -15.44
C ARG A 19 1.23 -3.00 -14.38
N ILE A 20 1.54 -4.28 -14.14
CA ILE A 20 2.62 -4.66 -13.21
C ILE A 20 3.96 -4.28 -13.85
N GLN A 21 4.77 -3.56 -13.09
CA GLN A 21 6.12 -3.18 -13.46
C GLN A 21 7.11 -3.96 -12.60
N ALA A 22 8.10 -4.56 -13.25
CA ALA A 22 9.21 -5.24 -12.60
C ALA A 22 10.50 -4.42 -12.80
N PHE A 23 11.29 -4.33 -11.74
CA PHE A 23 12.53 -3.57 -11.72
C PHE A 23 13.72 -4.49 -11.51
N THR A 24 14.88 -4.10 -12.06
CA THR A 24 16.15 -4.81 -11.84
C THR A 24 16.64 -4.67 -10.41
N GLU A 25 16.33 -3.55 -9.76
CA GLU A 25 16.72 -3.27 -8.39
C GLU A 25 15.52 -3.28 -7.42
N SER A 26 15.84 -3.23 -6.13
CA SER A 26 14.84 -3.25 -5.06
C SER A 26 13.90 -2.04 -5.10
N SER A 27 12.63 -2.32 -4.82
CA SER A 27 11.52 -1.40 -4.53
C SER A 27 10.88 -1.74 -3.17
N ALA A 28 11.62 -2.38 -2.26
CA ALA A 28 11.08 -2.95 -1.02
C ALA A 28 10.70 -1.92 0.06
N THR A 29 11.15 -0.67 -0.08
CA THR A 29 10.77 0.45 0.78
C THR A 29 10.01 1.50 -0.03
N VAL A 30 9.33 2.40 0.67
CA VAL A 30 8.55 3.48 0.05
C VAL A 30 9.43 4.34 -0.86
N GLU A 31 10.60 4.76 -0.37
CA GLU A 31 11.51 5.65 -1.08
C GLU A 31 12.10 4.97 -2.32
N LEU A 32 12.50 3.69 -2.18
CA LEU A 32 12.98 2.91 -3.31
C LEU A 32 11.89 2.74 -4.36
N ALA A 33 10.67 2.36 -3.96
CA ALA A 33 9.55 2.20 -4.88
C ALA A 33 9.20 3.51 -5.59
N ALA A 34 9.18 4.63 -4.87
CA ALA A 34 8.91 5.96 -5.42
C ALA A 34 9.90 6.33 -6.54
N ILE A 35 11.19 6.10 -6.30
CA ILE A 35 12.25 6.31 -7.30
C ILE A 35 12.03 5.43 -8.53
N ARG A 36 11.73 4.13 -8.34
CA ARG A 36 11.53 3.19 -9.46
C ARG A 36 10.29 3.50 -10.30
N LEU A 37 9.23 3.96 -9.66
CA LEU A 37 7.95 4.27 -10.31
C LEU A 37 7.86 5.71 -10.81
N GLY A 38 8.86 6.55 -10.51
CA GLY A 38 8.87 7.96 -10.90
C GLY A 38 7.71 8.74 -10.27
N CYS A 39 7.42 8.50 -9.00
CA CYS A 39 6.30 9.13 -8.29
C CYS A 39 6.71 9.67 -6.91
N ASP A 40 5.83 10.45 -6.30
CA ASP A 40 6.01 10.89 -4.91
C ASP A 40 5.80 9.72 -3.93
N ALA A 41 6.58 9.68 -2.85
CA ALA A 41 6.51 8.66 -1.81
C ALA A 41 5.10 8.46 -1.24
N ALA A 42 4.29 9.52 -1.17
CA ALA A 42 2.92 9.47 -0.69
C ALA A 42 1.99 8.64 -1.60
N HIS A 43 2.30 8.51 -2.90
CA HIS A 43 1.54 7.65 -3.82
C HIS A 43 1.83 6.16 -3.64
N ILE A 44 2.88 5.79 -2.91
CA ILE A 44 3.14 4.38 -2.62
C ILE A 44 2.12 3.86 -1.61
N ALA A 45 1.41 2.80 -1.95
CA ALA A 45 0.48 2.14 -1.03
C ALA A 45 1.20 1.00 -0.30
N LYS A 46 1.64 1.26 0.92
CA LYS A 46 2.36 0.26 1.72
C LYS A 46 1.40 -0.66 2.48
N SER A 47 1.70 -1.95 2.48
CA SER A 47 0.98 -2.98 3.24
C SER A 47 1.73 -3.26 4.55
N LEU A 48 1.11 -2.91 5.67
CA LEU A 48 1.67 -3.11 7.01
C LEU A 48 0.92 -4.23 7.74
N SER A 49 1.63 -5.32 8.07
CA SER A 49 1.03 -6.51 8.68
C SER A 49 1.18 -6.53 10.20
N PHE A 50 0.09 -6.78 10.92
CA PHE A 50 0.03 -6.79 12.38
C PHE A 50 -0.66 -8.04 12.91
N LEU A 51 -0.26 -8.46 14.11
CA LEU A 51 -0.93 -9.48 14.89
C LEU A 51 -1.92 -8.84 15.86
N LEU A 52 -3.18 -9.27 15.84
CA LEU A 52 -4.16 -8.93 16.87
C LEU A 52 -4.08 -9.92 18.04
N LYS A 53 -4.10 -9.37 19.26
CA LYS A 53 -4.03 -10.18 20.51
C LYS A 53 -5.31 -10.95 20.81
N LYS A 54 -6.47 -10.44 20.38
CA LYS A 54 -7.74 -11.12 20.63
C LYS A 54 -8.10 -11.98 19.43
N PRO A 55 -8.44 -13.25 19.66
CA PRO A 55 -9.09 -14.04 18.64
C PRO A 55 -10.37 -13.35 18.21
N MET A 56 -10.63 -13.40 16.91
CA MET A 56 -11.86 -12.91 16.32
C MET A 56 -13.06 -13.43 17.12
N SER A 57 -14.01 -12.56 17.46
CA SER A 57 -15.25 -13.05 18.06
C SER A 57 -15.93 -14.01 17.08
N LYS A 58 -16.67 -15.01 17.58
CA LYS A 58 -17.38 -15.96 16.71
C LYS A 58 -18.28 -15.26 15.68
N THR A 59 -18.82 -14.09 16.04
CA THR A 59 -19.66 -13.26 15.17
C THR A 59 -18.85 -12.62 14.05
N GLU A 60 -17.71 -12.01 14.36
CA GLU A 60 -16.80 -11.43 13.35
C GLU A 60 -16.24 -12.52 12.43
N ALA A 61 -15.89 -13.69 12.97
CA ALA A 61 -15.38 -14.82 12.19
C ALA A 61 -16.42 -15.35 11.21
N LYS A 62 -17.68 -15.45 11.67
CA LYS A 62 -18.80 -15.85 10.81
C LYS A 62 -19.12 -14.77 9.77
N ALA A 63 -19.04 -13.49 10.11
CA ALA A 63 -19.23 -12.40 9.17
C ALA A 63 -18.13 -12.38 8.10
N HIS A 64 -16.86 -12.55 8.51
CA HIS A 64 -15.72 -12.67 7.60
C HIS A 64 -15.85 -13.88 6.68
N GLN A 65 -16.13 -15.07 7.23
CA GLN A 65 -16.37 -16.27 6.44
C GLN A 65 -17.56 -16.12 5.48
N LYS A 66 -18.65 -15.47 5.94
CA LYS A 66 -19.82 -15.21 5.09
C LYS A 66 -19.46 -14.28 3.94
N MET A 67 -18.75 -13.18 4.22
CA MET A 67 -18.26 -12.25 3.20
C MET A 67 -17.35 -12.97 2.19
N VAL A 68 -16.35 -13.73 2.66
CA VAL A 68 -15.45 -14.51 1.78
C VAL A 68 -16.26 -15.48 0.92
N ARG A 69 -17.23 -16.19 1.51
CA ARG A 69 -18.09 -17.13 0.77
C ARG A 69 -19.01 -16.44 -0.24
N GLU A 70 -19.59 -15.29 0.09
CA GLU A 70 -20.45 -14.51 -0.82
C GLU A 70 -19.63 -13.95 -1.97
N VAL A 71 -18.43 -13.44 -1.70
CA VAL A 71 -17.48 -12.98 -2.71
C VAL A 71 -17.08 -14.14 -3.64
N LEU A 72 -16.84 -15.34 -3.11
CA LEU A 72 -16.58 -16.55 -3.91
C LEU A 72 -17.82 -17.02 -4.69
N ALA A 73 -19.02 -16.88 -4.14
CA ALA A 73 -20.27 -17.29 -4.79
C ALA A 73 -20.70 -16.33 -5.92
N GLN A 74 -20.56 -15.02 -5.71
CA GLN A 74 -20.80 -13.99 -6.74
C GLN A 74 -19.84 -14.19 -7.93
N GLN A 75 -18.59 -14.57 -7.66
CA GLN A 75 -17.62 -14.91 -8.70
C GLN A 75 -18.02 -16.16 -9.53
N GLN A 76 -18.81 -17.08 -8.97
CA GLN A 76 -19.30 -18.27 -9.69
C GLN A 76 -20.58 -18.02 -10.50
N GLN A 77 -21.39 -17.01 -10.15
CA GLN A 77 -22.65 -16.74 -10.85
C GLN A 77 -22.48 -15.92 -12.14
N ASP A 78 -21.42 -15.11 -12.24
CA ASP A 78 -21.15 -14.30 -13.44
C ASP A 78 -20.39 -15.08 -14.54
N GLY A 79 -20.48 -16.41 -14.53
CA GLY A 79 -19.77 -17.32 -15.45
C GLY A 79 -20.71 -18.26 -16.19
N SER A 80 -21.57 -17.72 -17.06
CA SER A 80 -22.25 -18.55 -18.07
C SER A 80 -21.46 -18.49 -19.38
N GLY A 81 -20.75 -19.59 -19.69
CA GLY A 81 -19.99 -19.77 -20.93
C GLY A 81 -19.01 -20.94 -20.87
N ALA A 82 -19.49 -22.11 -21.32
CA ALA A 82 -18.85 -23.42 -21.53
C ALA A 82 -17.45 -23.39 -22.20
N ALA A 83 -16.56 -24.41 -22.19
CA ALA A 83 -16.60 -25.83 -21.82
C ALA A 83 -15.16 -26.39 -21.69
N GLY A 84 -15.01 -27.47 -20.92
CA GLY A 84 -14.27 -28.70 -21.26
C GLY A 84 -12.74 -28.67 -21.39
N GLY A 85 -12.04 -29.43 -20.54
CA GLY A 85 -10.66 -29.83 -20.80
C GLY A 85 -9.91 -30.42 -19.60
N ASP A 86 -9.90 -31.75 -19.53
CA ASP A 86 -8.94 -32.69 -18.95
C ASP A 86 -8.36 -32.49 -17.52
N ARG A 87 -8.57 -33.53 -16.70
CA ARG A 87 -8.03 -33.66 -15.34
C ARG A 87 -6.66 -34.32 -15.42
N THR A 88 -5.60 -33.51 -15.36
CA THR A 88 -4.28 -34.00 -14.96
C THR A 88 -3.99 -33.55 -13.53
N SER A 89 -3.65 -34.54 -12.71
CA SER A 89 -3.35 -34.43 -11.28
C SER A 89 -2.16 -33.51 -11.02
N ALA A 90 -2.40 -32.35 -10.43
CA ALA A 90 -1.35 -31.55 -9.82
C ALA A 90 -1.00 -32.14 -8.44
N SER A 91 0.28 -32.51 -8.32
CA SER A 91 0.94 -32.98 -7.09
C SER A 91 0.93 -31.89 -6.01
N PRO A 92 0.81 -32.22 -4.71
CA PRO A 92 0.69 -31.22 -3.66
C PRO A 92 2.04 -30.53 -3.44
N THR A 93 2.14 -29.25 -3.84
CA THR A 93 3.19 -28.36 -3.38
C THR A 93 2.99 -28.13 -1.88
N THR A 94 4.04 -28.44 -1.12
CA THR A 94 4.21 -28.23 0.32
C THR A 94 3.63 -26.90 0.81
N THR A 95 2.44 -26.96 1.41
CA THR A 95 1.85 -25.91 2.21
C THR A 95 2.58 -25.85 3.55
N THR A 96 3.45 -24.86 3.75
CA THR A 96 3.78 -24.40 5.11
C THR A 96 2.52 -23.74 5.65
N THR A 97 1.75 -24.48 6.46
CA THR A 97 0.53 -24.00 7.08
C THR A 97 0.84 -22.82 7.99
N ALA A 98 0.21 -21.68 7.72
CA ALA A 98 0.10 -20.60 8.69
C ALA A 98 -0.46 -21.18 10.01
N PRO A 99 0.02 -20.75 11.19
CA PRO A 99 -0.59 -21.15 12.46
C PRO A 99 -2.09 -20.87 12.45
N ASP A 100 -2.91 -21.91 12.63
CA ASP A 100 -4.38 -21.94 12.43
C ASP A 100 -5.21 -20.97 13.31
N ASP A 101 -4.57 -20.10 14.10
CA ASP A 101 -5.22 -19.18 15.06
C ASP A 101 -4.69 -17.74 15.03
N ALA A 102 -3.78 -17.39 14.12
CA ALA A 102 -3.20 -16.04 14.11
C ALA A 102 -4.16 -15.02 13.49
N ASN A 103 -4.49 -13.98 14.26
CA ASN A 103 -5.38 -12.91 13.81
C ASN A 103 -4.56 -11.84 13.12
N VAL A 104 -4.18 -12.09 11.87
CA VAL A 104 -3.39 -11.15 11.08
C VAL A 104 -4.29 -10.13 10.40
N VAL A 105 -3.88 -8.87 10.49
CA VAL A 105 -4.47 -7.78 9.73
C VAL A 105 -3.40 -7.09 8.91
N VAL A 106 -3.74 -6.69 7.70
CA VAL A 106 -2.93 -5.83 6.84
C VAL A 106 -3.62 -4.48 6.74
N ILE A 107 -2.90 -3.42 7.05
CA ILE A 107 -3.33 -2.04 6.83
C ILE A 107 -2.62 -1.55 5.57
N VAL A 108 -3.38 -1.18 4.55
CA VAL A 108 -2.85 -0.55 3.33
C VAL A 108 -2.99 0.96 3.50
N ALA A 109 -1.88 1.68 3.49
CA ALA A 109 -1.84 3.11 3.75
C ALA A 109 -0.89 3.84 2.79
N ALA A 110 -1.02 5.16 2.68
CA ALA A 110 -0.09 5.98 1.91
C ALA A 110 1.34 5.90 2.46
N GLY A 111 2.34 6.10 1.61
CA GLY A 111 3.74 5.82 1.94
C GLY A 111 4.31 6.75 3.02
N ASP A 112 3.84 7.99 3.05
CA ASP A 112 4.12 9.03 4.04
C ASP A 112 3.30 8.91 5.33
N ALA A 113 2.23 8.11 5.33
CA ALA A 113 1.33 7.95 6.47
C ALA A 113 1.92 7.01 7.52
N LYS A 114 1.75 7.30 8.81
CA LYS A 114 2.23 6.44 9.91
C LYS A 114 1.06 5.91 10.71
N VAL A 115 1.06 4.61 11.05
CA VAL A 115 0.02 4.03 11.91
C VAL A 115 0.07 4.70 13.29
N SER A 116 -1.05 5.30 13.70
CA SER A 116 -1.24 5.92 15.00
C SER A 116 -1.56 4.86 16.04
N ALA A 117 -0.71 4.72 17.05
CA ALA A 117 -0.94 3.76 18.14
C ALA A 117 -2.27 4.05 18.89
N LYS A 118 -2.66 5.33 18.96
CA LYS A 118 -3.92 5.77 19.57
C LYS A 118 -5.12 5.28 18.76
N LYS A 119 -5.22 5.66 17.48
CA LYS A 119 -6.33 5.25 16.60
C LYS A 119 -6.42 3.73 16.46
N TYR A 120 -5.27 3.07 16.35
CA TYR A 120 -5.17 1.61 16.33
C TYR A 120 -5.74 0.98 17.61
N LYS A 121 -5.38 1.49 18.79
CA LYS A 121 -5.91 0.99 20.08
C LYS A 121 -7.41 1.23 20.21
N GLU A 122 -7.91 2.36 19.73
CA GLU A 122 -9.35 2.65 19.72
C GLU A 122 -10.11 1.67 18.82
N LYS A 123 -9.61 1.39 17.61
CA LYS A 123 -10.22 0.44 16.67
C LYS A 123 -10.13 -1.02 17.11
N PHE A 124 -8.96 -1.46 17.56
CA PHE A 124 -8.66 -2.89 17.79
C PHE A 124 -8.56 -3.27 19.27
N ALA A 125 -8.79 -2.34 20.20
CA ALA A 125 -8.69 -2.55 21.64
C ALA A 125 -7.33 -3.13 22.11
N CYS A 126 -6.27 -2.96 21.32
CA CYS A 126 -4.92 -3.42 21.63
C CYS A 126 -3.86 -2.53 20.95
N GLN A 127 -2.62 -2.55 21.44
CA GLN A 127 -1.51 -1.84 20.80
C GLN A 127 -1.10 -2.55 19.50
N PRO A 128 -0.65 -1.81 18.47
CA PRO A 128 -0.15 -2.41 17.24
C PRO A 128 1.09 -3.27 17.53
N LYS A 129 1.05 -4.51 17.08
CA LYS A 129 2.20 -5.43 17.09
C LYS A 129 2.46 -5.88 15.66
N MET A 130 3.44 -5.27 15.00
CA MET A 130 3.83 -5.69 13.65
C MET A 130 4.31 -7.14 13.66
N LEU A 131 4.05 -7.86 12.58
CA LEU A 131 4.67 -9.15 12.34
C LEU A 131 6.19 -8.98 12.25
N ARG A 132 6.92 -9.96 12.78
CA ARG A 132 8.37 -10.06 12.56
C ARG A 132 8.63 -10.45 11.11
N ARG A 133 9.83 -10.16 10.62
CA ARG A 133 10.22 -10.39 9.22
C ARG A 133 9.98 -11.84 8.79
N GLU A 134 10.30 -12.79 9.67
CA GLU A 134 10.20 -14.23 9.44
C GLU A 134 8.74 -14.73 9.48
N GLU A 135 7.85 -13.95 10.10
CA GLU A 135 6.42 -14.26 10.23
C GLU A 135 5.61 -13.74 9.03
N VAL A 136 6.08 -12.71 8.33
CA VAL A 136 5.30 -12.04 7.26
C VAL A 136 4.87 -13.02 6.17
N GLU A 137 5.80 -13.79 5.61
CA GLU A 137 5.50 -14.66 4.47
C GLU A 137 4.61 -15.85 4.85
N PRO A 138 4.87 -16.59 5.94
CA PRO A 138 3.97 -17.64 6.39
C PRO A 138 2.52 -17.16 6.58
N TYR A 139 2.33 -15.94 7.12
CA TYR A 139 0.98 -15.42 7.38
C TYR A 139 0.33 -14.74 6.17
N THR A 140 1.09 -13.98 5.38
CA THR A 140 0.51 -13.16 4.30
C THR A 140 0.55 -13.84 2.94
N GLY A 141 1.47 -14.79 2.75
CA GLY A 141 1.80 -15.37 1.45
C GLY A 141 2.77 -14.52 0.62
N PHE A 142 3.36 -13.47 1.19
CA PHE A 142 4.31 -12.58 0.51
C PHE A 142 5.52 -12.23 1.37
N PRO A 143 6.68 -11.97 0.76
CA PRO A 143 7.87 -11.60 1.51
C PRO A 143 7.75 -10.19 2.11
N PRO A 144 8.46 -9.90 3.22
CA PRO A 144 8.64 -8.54 3.74
C PRO A 144 9.15 -7.57 2.66
N GLY A 145 8.50 -6.41 2.53
CA GLY A 145 8.79 -5.43 1.48
C GLY A 145 8.17 -5.76 0.12
N GLY A 146 7.51 -6.90 -0.02
CA GLY A 146 6.75 -7.30 -1.21
C GLY A 146 5.30 -7.69 -0.90
N VAL A 147 4.78 -7.32 0.27
CA VAL A 147 3.43 -7.66 0.71
C VAL A 147 2.41 -6.99 -0.19
N CYS A 148 1.84 -7.77 -1.09
CA CYS A 148 0.84 -7.36 -2.06
C CYS A 148 -0.55 -7.37 -1.42
N PRO A 149 -1.38 -6.34 -1.62
CA PRO A 149 -2.78 -6.37 -1.18
C PRO A 149 -3.65 -7.34 -2.01
N PHE A 150 -3.14 -7.85 -3.13
CA PHE A 150 -3.81 -8.81 -4.01
C PHE A 150 -3.24 -10.22 -3.81
N GLY A 151 -4.10 -11.21 -3.54
CA GLY A 151 -3.71 -12.60 -3.37
C GLY A 151 -3.14 -12.98 -2.01
N LEU A 152 -3.46 -12.20 -0.96
CA LEU A 152 -3.17 -12.56 0.45
C LEU A 152 -3.84 -13.89 0.83
N ASN A 153 -3.34 -14.55 1.88
CA ASN A 153 -4.02 -15.71 2.46
C ASN A 153 -5.45 -15.34 2.96
N ASP A 154 -6.39 -16.29 2.90
CA ASP A 154 -7.84 -16.07 3.12
C ASP A 154 -8.20 -15.56 4.54
N ASP A 155 -7.37 -15.86 5.52
CA ASP A 155 -7.49 -15.49 6.92
C ASP A 155 -6.96 -14.08 7.24
N VAL A 156 -6.22 -13.47 6.30
CA VAL A 156 -5.69 -12.11 6.45
C VAL A 156 -6.77 -11.10 6.11
N ARG A 157 -7.14 -10.26 7.08
CA ARG A 157 -8.07 -9.14 6.87
C ARG A 157 -7.35 -7.90 6.40
N VAL A 158 -7.93 -7.20 5.43
CA VAL A 158 -7.37 -5.96 4.89
C VAL A 158 -8.21 -4.77 5.31
N TYR A 159 -7.54 -3.74 5.81
CA TYR A 159 -8.11 -2.42 6.07
C TYR A 159 -7.43 -1.41 5.16
N LEU A 160 -8.22 -0.60 4.46
CA LEU A 160 -7.71 0.46 3.61
C LEU A 160 -7.76 1.77 4.39
N ASP A 161 -6.62 2.47 4.50
CA ASP A 161 -6.57 3.71 5.28
C ASP A 161 -6.97 4.93 4.44
N VAL A 162 -7.78 5.81 5.00
CA VAL A 162 -8.29 7.02 4.33
C VAL A 162 -7.19 7.95 3.80
N SER A 163 -5.95 7.81 4.28
CA SER A 163 -4.79 8.46 3.68
C SER A 163 -4.72 8.27 2.16
N LEU A 164 -5.11 7.12 1.62
CA LEU A 164 -5.06 6.85 0.18
C LEU A 164 -6.08 7.67 -0.64
N LYS A 165 -7.19 8.11 -0.02
CA LYS A 165 -8.31 8.76 -0.73
C LYS A 165 -7.99 10.15 -1.30
N ARG A 166 -6.82 10.71 -0.98
CA ARG A 166 -6.36 11.99 -1.57
C ARG A 166 -5.73 11.83 -2.95
N PHE A 167 -5.54 10.60 -3.42
CA PHE A 167 -4.91 10.31 -4.71
C PHE A 167 -5.91 9.70 -5.69
N PRO A 168 -5.86 10.08 -6.99
CA PRO A 168 -6.62 9.38 -8.03
C PRO A 168 -6.04 7.99 -8.35
N TYR A 169 -4.76 7.78 -8.06
CA TYR A 169 -4.07 6.49 -8.22
C TYR A 169 -2.96 6.33 -7.19
N VAL A 170 -2.61 5.08 -6.91
CA VAL A 170 -1.56 4.69 -5.98
C VAL A 170 -0.77 3.50 -6.53
N TYR A 171 0.35 3.19 -5.89
CA TYR A 171 1.23 2.10 -6.27
C TYR A 171 1.47 1.13 -5.11
N PRO A 172 0.66 0.06 -4.97
CA PRO A 172 0.98 -1.04 -4.08
C PRO A 172 2.09 -1.95 -4.64
N ALA A 173 2.70 -2.74 -3.76
CA ALA A 173 3.58 -3.83 -4.15
C ALA A 173 2.83 -4.90 -4.95
N ALA A 174 3.51 -5.56 -5.90
CA ALA A 174 2.93 -6.61 -6.74
C ALA A 174 3.48 -8.02 -6.45
N GLY A 175 3.93 -8.24 -5.21
CA GLY A 175 4.22 -9.58 -4.69
C GLY A 175 5.67 -10.02 -4.77
N THR A 176 6.60 -9.09 -5.02
CA THR A 176 8.06 -9.27 -4.85
C THR A 176 8.67 -7.97 -4.31
N THR A 177 9.95 -7.98 -3.97
CA THR A 177 10.68 -6.79 -3.48
C THR A 177 11.12 -5.83 -4.58
N ASN A 178 10.74 -6.06 -5.83
CA ASN A 178 11.18 -5.30 -7.01
C ASN A 178 10.02 -5.13 -8.01
N THR A 179 8.78 -5.14 -7.54
CA THR A 179 7.60 -4.98 -8.39
C THR A 179 6.59 -4.03 -7.77
N GLY A 180 5.90 -3.30 -8.64
CA GLY A 180 4.80 -2.42 -8.27
C GLY A 180 3.74 -2.39 -9.36
N ILE A 181 2.52 -1.97 -9.01
CA ILE A 181 1.40 -1.87 -9.95
C ILE A 181 0.71 -0.53 -9.77
N ARG A 182 0.36 0.15 -10.86
CA ARG A 182 -0.46 1.36 -10.79
C ARG A 182 -1.94 1.01 -10.80
N VAL A 183 -2.66 1.43 -9.77
CA VAL A 183 -4.12 1.25 -9.67
C VAL A 183 -4.79 2.54 -9.23
N THR A 184 -6.02 2.76 -9.65
CA THR A 184 -6.89 3.75 -9.01
C THR A 184 -7.26 3.30 -7.59
N VAL A 185 -7.71 4.24 -6.75
CA VAL A 185 -8.16 3.90 -5.40
C VAL A 185 -9.39 2.98 -5.43
N ASP A 186 -10.28 3.18 -6.40
CA ASP A 186 -11.45 2.33 -6.61
C ASP A 186 -11.05 0.92 -7.06
N GLU A 187 -10.07 0.80 -7.98
CA GLU A 187 -9.52 -0.51 -8.37
C GLU A 187 -8.84 -1.20 -7.17
N LEU A 188 -8.11 -0.46 -6.33
CA LEU A 188 -7.52 -1.02 -5.11
C LEU A 188 -8.60 -1.59 -4.18
N GLU A 189 -9.67 -0.83 -3.91
CA GLU A 189 -10.79 -1.28 -3.07
C GLU A 189 -11.50 -2.50 -3.67
N GLN A 190 -11.77 -2.46 -4.97
CA GLN A 190 -12.49 -3.52 -5.67
C GLN A 190 -11.71 -4.84 -5.70
N TYR A 191 -10.40 -4.78 -5.87
CA TYR A 191 -9.59 -5.95 -6.16
C TYR A 191 -8.72 -6.43 -4.99
N ALA A 192 -8.50 -5.65 -3.93
CA ALA A 192 -7.74 -6.10 -2.77
C ALA A 192 -8.38 -7.35 -2.12
N SER A 193 -7.53 -8.23 -1.58
CA SER A 193 -7.96 -9.40 -0.85
C SER A 193 -8.69 -9.00 0.43
N ASN A 194 -9.80 -9.66 0.75
CA ASN A 194 -10.37 -9.70 2.10
C ASN A 194 -10.57 -8.32 2.76
N VAL A 195 -10.95 -7.32 1.96
CA VAL A 195 -11.22 -5.96 2.44
C VAL A 195 -12.38 -6.00 3.43
N VAL A 196 -12.14 -5.47 4.63
CA VAL A 196 -13.15 -5.35 5.68
C VAL A 196 -13.85 -4.00 5.57
N GLU A 197 -13.08 -2.92 5.59
CA GLU A 197 -13.60 -1.55 5.54
C GLU A 197 -12.46 -0.53 5.31
N TRP A 198 -12.86 0.69 4.99
CA TRP A 198 -12.00 1.87 5.09
C TRP A 198 -11.88 2.33 6.55
N VAL A 199 -10.69 2.75 6.96
CA VAL A 199 -10.41 3.19 8.34
C VAL A 199 -9.56 4.46 8.38
N ASP A 200 -9.63 5.17 9.49
CA ASP A 200 -8.65 6.22 9.82
C ASP A 200 -7.75 5.71 10.95
N LEU A 201 -6.63 5.10 10.58
CA LEU A 201 -5.64 4.54 11.51
C LEU A 201 -4.30 5.25 11.42
N CYS A 202 -4.07 6.05 10.40
CA CYS A 202 -2.82 6.74 10.19
C CYS A 202 -2.84 8.23 10.55
N GLU A 203 -1.65 8.78 10.77
CA GLU A 203 -1.35 10.19 11.05
C GLU A 203 -0.11 10.63 10.25
N GLY A 204 0.20 11.94 10.28
CA GLY A 204 1.39 12.50 9.62
C GLY A 204 1.27 12.68 8.10
N TRP A 205 0.10 12.40 7.52
CA TRP A 205 -0.19 12.54 6.09
C TRP A 205 -1.14 13.71 5.76
N GLN A 206 -1.73 14.31 6.79
CA GLN A 206 -2.62 15.46 6.65
C GLN A 206 -1.75 16.72 6.42
N PRO A 207 -2.21 17.67 5.59
CA PRO A 207 -1.51 18.95 5.49
C PRO A 207 -1.47 19.61 6.87
N GLU A 208 -0.31 20.15 7.26
CA GLU A 208 -0.15 20.96 8.46
C GLU A 208 -1.19 22.11 8.41
N GLU A 209 -2.17 22.08 9.31
CA GLU A 209 -3.10 23.20 9.48
C GLU A 209 -2.30 24.42 9.98
N GLY A 210 -1.97 25.38 9.11
CA GLY A 210 -1.48 26.68 9.58
C GLY A 210 -0.46 27.46 8.74
N ALA A 211 -0.08 27.06 7.53
CA ALA A 211 0.65 27.98 6.65
C ALA A 211 -0.34 28.89 5.90
N ALA A 212 -0.89 29.88 6.60
CA ALA A 212 -1.56 30.99 5.93
C ALA A 212 -0.56 31.66 4.96
N PRO A 213 -0.95 31.96 3.70
CA PRO A 213 -0.08 32.73 2.83
C PRO A 213 0.15 34.09 3.49
N ALA A 214 1.41 34.47 3.70
CA ALA A 214 1.76 35.81 4.15
C ALA A 214 1.27 36.81 3.09
N ASP A 215 0.11 37.42 3.33
CA ASP A 215 -0.44 38.50 2.53
C ASP A 215 0.33 39.78 2.82
N GLY A 216 1.41 39.99 2.07
CA GLY A 216 2.13 41.25 2.02
C GLY A 216 1.29 42.34 1.38
N SER A 217 0.33 42.91 2.11
CA SER A 217 -0.41 44.11 1.72
C SER A 217 -0.78 44.91 2.97
N SER A 218 0.08 45.85 3.36
CA SER A 218 -0.35 47.04 4.08
C SER A 218 0.54 48.22 3.75
N SER A 219 -0.08 49.17 3.06
CA SER A 219 0.42 50.50 2.74
C SER A 219 0.85 51.28 3.97
N ARG A 220 2.06 51.88 3.93
CA ARG A 220 2.30 53.21 4.52
C ARG A 220 3.17 54.05 3.61
N SER A 221 2.55 55.12 3.12
CA SER A 221 3.14 56.26 2.42
C SER A 221 4.07 57.06 3.34
N SER A 222 5.28 57.40 2.87
CA SER A 222 6.05 58.63 3.20
C SER A 222 7.31 58.74 2.32
N THR A 223 7.17 59.47 1.20
CA THR A 223 8.03 60.56 0.68
C THR A 223 9.58 60.55 0.82
N ILE A 224 10.22 60.58 -0.38
CA ILE A 224 11.52 61.17 -0.83
C ILE A 224 12.85 60.42 -0.60
N GLY A 225 13.54 60.16 -1.72
CA GLY A 225 14.98 59.90 -1.78
C GLY A 225 15.44 59.31 -3.13
N VAL A 226 15.75 60.17 -4.11
CA VAL A 226 16.36 59.84 -5.42
C VAL A 226 17.75 59.20 -5.22
N VAL A 227 18.12 58.13 -5.95
CA VAL A 227 19.30 58.03 -6.86
C VAL A 227 19.49 56.62 -7.50
N GLN A 228 19.64 56.62 -8.82
CA GLN A 228 20.55 55.89 -9.73
C GLN A 228 20.99 54.42 -9.50
N ASP A 229 20.61 53.60 -10.50
CA ASP A 229 21.47 52.89 -11.47
C ASP A 229 22.32 51.64 -11.07
N ALA A 230 22.43 50.76 -12.08
CA ALA A 230 23.38 49.66 -12.32
C ALA A 230 23.11 48.24 -11.75
N GLY A 231 23.12 47.26 -12.67
CA GLY A 231 23.99 46.09 -12.51
C GLY A 231 23.37 44.68 -12.45
N ILE A 232 23.11 44.12 -13.63
CA ILE A 232 23.47 42.75 -14.10
C ILE A 232 24.02 41.75 -13.04
N ALA A 233 23.43 40.53 -12.94
CA ALA A 233 24.12 39.27 -13.28
C ALA A 233 23.33 38.00 -12.91
N ALA A 234 23.30 37.06 -13.86
CA ALA A 234 22.80 35.69 -13.75
C ALA A 234 23.93 34.67 -13.42
N LYS A 235 23.53 33.41 -13.17
CA LYS A 235 24.30 32.14 -12.97
C LYS A 235 24.73 31.88 -11.52
N ARG A 236 24.74 30.65 -10.97
CA ARG A 236 25.12 29.31 -11.49
C ARG A 236 24.71 28.28 -10.41
N VAL A 237 23.86 27.26 -10.63
CA VAL A 237 24.13 25.87 -11.09
C VAL A 237 25.37 25.19 -10.48
N GLU A 238 25.07 24.10 -9.75
CA GLU A 238 25.88 22.89 -9.43
C GLU A 238 27.18 23.02 -8.62
N ASN A 239 27.23 22.31 -7.48
CA ASN A 239 28.11 21.17 -7.13
C ASN A 239 27.88 20.86 -5.61
N GLU A 240 27.95 19.67 -5.01
CA GLU A 240 28.83 18.51 -5.22
C GLU A 240 28.17 17.22 -4.68
N VAL A 241 28.22 16.16 -5.49
CA VAL A 241 28.08 14.75 -5.09
C VAL A 241 29.48 14.18 -5.07
N SER A 242 29.99 13.76 -3.90
CA SER A 242 31.03 12.71 -3.78
C SER A 242 31.49 12.52 -2.34
N LYS A 243 31.20 11.33 -1.75
CA LYS A 243 32.13 10.49 -0.96
C LYS A 243 31.39 9.37 -0.24
N ALA A 244 31.55 8.13 -0.68
CA ALA A 244 31.69 6.92 0.15
C ALA A 244 31.81 5.68 -0.75
N GLU A 245 33.02 5.42 -1.26
CA GLU A 245 33.49 4.07 -1.60
C GLU A 245 34.82 3.85 -0.87
N GLU A 246 35.09 2.58 -0.55
CA GLU A 246 36.22 2.01 0.21
C GLU A 246 36.09 2.01 1.75
N ALA A 247 35.60 0.88 2.26
CA ALA A 247 36.23 0.21 3.37
C ALA A 247 36.12 -1.31 3.17
N VAL A 248 37.25 -1.90 2.78
CA VAL A 248 37.61 -3.32 2.96
C VAL A 248 37.77 -3.60 4.46
#